data_AF-A0A6B2CH75-F1
#
_entry.id   AF-A0A6B2CH75-F1
#
_cell.length_a   1.000
_cell.length_b   1.000
_cell.length_c   1.000
_cell.angle_alpha   90.00
_cell.angle_beta   90.00
_cell.angle_gamma   90.00
#
_symmetry.space_group_name_H-M   'P 1'
#
loop_
_entity.id
_entity.type
_entity.pdbx_description
1 polymer ?
#
loop_
_entity_poly.entity_id
_entity_poly.type
_entity_poly.pdbx_seq_one_letter_code
_entity_poly.pdbx_strand_id
1 'polypeptide(L)'
;MNRYFKILEGVEKGLEENLEKYIEALRGLATRYSERLYIFGSYLKCYYTTASGVDLLIEVPDSVDRPQVLHEARRLVQKMGESKYTF
;
A
#
# COMPACT_ATOMS: atom_id res chain seq x y z
N MET A 1 19.95 -6.82 -21.88
CA MET A 1 19.01 -7.64 -21.08
C MET A 1 19.42 -7.79 -19.60
N ASN A 2 20.17 -6.84 -19.00
CA ASN A 2 20.72 -6.99 -17.63
C ASN A 2 20.26 -5.88 -16.64
N ARG A 3 19.81 -4.74 -17.19
CA ARG A 3 19.35 -3.59 -16.39
C ARG A 3 17.91 -3.75 -15.90
N TYR A 4 17.07 -4.34 -16.74
CA TYR A 4 15.65 -4.59 -16.45
C TYR A 4 15.48 -5.56 -15.27
N PHE A 5 16.18 -6.69 -15.28
CA PHE A 5 16.16 -7.65 -14.16
C PHE A 5 16.66 -7.04 -12.85
N LYS A 6 17.74 -6.25 -12.87
CA LYS A 6 18.20 -5.52 -11.68
C LYS A 6 17.17 -4.51 -11.15
N ILE A 7 16.43 -3.85 -12.02
CA ILE A 7 15.35 -2.94 -11.59
C ILE A 7 14.22 -3.74 -10.95
N LEU A 8 13.82 -4.86 -11.56
CA LEU A 8 12.76 -5.72 -11.02
C LEU A 8 13.14 -6.31 -9.65
N GLU A 9 14.36 -6.83 -9.50
CA GLU A 9 14.89 -7.32 -8.22
C GLU A 9 14.91 -6.21 -7.16
N GLY A 10 15.27 -4.98 -7.54
CA GLY A 10 15.27 -3.82 -6.64
C GLY A 10 13.87 -3.38 -6.21
N VAL A 11 12.87 -3.46 -7.11
CA VAL A 11 11.47 -3.15 -6.81
C VAL A 11 10.85 -4.24 -5.92
N GLU A 12 11.14 -5.51 -6.21
CA GLU A 12 10.62 -6.66 -5.47
C GLU A 12 11.12 -6.66 -4.02
N LYS A 13 12.42 -6.43 -3.83
CA LYS A 13 13.03 -6.32 -2.49
C LYS A 13 12.53 -5.08 -1.72
N GLY A 14 12.35 -3.96 -2.43
CA GLY A 14 11.77 -2.76 -1.84
C GLY A 14 10.30 -2.91 -1.45
N LEU A 15 9.55 -3.75 -2.16
CA LEU A 15 8.17 -4.10 -1.83
C LEU A 15 8.14 -4.96 -0.56
N GLU A 16 8.86 -6.08 -0.51
CA GLU A 16 8.92 -6.93 0.68
C GLU A 16 9.31 -6.16 1.94
N GLU A 17 10.34 -5.30 1.87
CA GLU A 17 10.86 -4.55 3.01
C GLU A 17 9.91 -3.43 3.51
N ASN A 18 8.95 -2.97 2.70
CA ASN A 18 8.09 -1.83 3.05
C ASN A 18 6.60 -2.15 3.05
N LEU A 19 6.18 -3.26 2.44
CA LEU A 19 4.78 -3.65 2.35
C LEU A 19 4.14 -3.74 3.73
N GLU A 20 4.83 -4.34 4.69
CA GLU A 20 4.37 -4.44 6.07
C GLU A 20 4.15 -3.06 6.70
N LYS A 21 5.05 -2.10 6.47
CA LYS A 21 4.89 -0.71 6.97
C LYS A 21 3.66 -0.03 6.40
N TYR A 22 3.43 -0.17 5.09
CA TYR A 22 2.25 0.40 4.44
C TYR A 22 0.97 -0.27 4.92
N ILE A 23 0.96 -1.60 5.06
CA ILE A 23 -0.18 -2.36 5.57
C ILE A 23 -0.49 -1.95 7.01
N GLU A 24 0.50 -1.85 7.89
CA GLU A 24 0.31 -1.44 9.29
C GLU A 24 -0.25 -0.02 9.41
N ALA A 25 0.27 0.93 8.63
CA ALA A 25 -0.25 2.29 8.62
C ALA A 25 -1.71 2.34 8.12
N LEU A 26 -2.05 1.58 7.07
CA LEU A 26 -3.41 1.49 6.55
C LEU A 26 -4.33 0.70 7.48
N ARG A 27 -3.80 -0.26 8.24
CA ARG A 27 -4.52 -0.97 9.31
C ARG A 27 -4.89 0.01 10.43
N GLY A 28 -3.96 0.86 10.86
CA GLY A 28 -4.24 1.93 11.82
C GLY A 28 -5.26 2.96 11.32
N LEU A 29 -5.36 3.17 10.00
CA LEU A 29 -6.46 3.93 9.41
C LEU A 29 -7.78 3.15 9.48
N ALA A 30 -7.79 1.87 9.09
CA ALA A 30 -8.99 1.03 9.12
C ALA A 30 -9.58 0.88 10.53
N THR A 31 -8.74 0.72 11.56
CA THR A 31 -9.17 0.66 12.98
C THR A 31 -9.92 1.90 13.44
N ARG A 32 -9.68 3.06 12.83
CA ARG A 32 -10.41 4.30 13.17
C ARG A 32 -11.84 4.34 12.61
N TYR A 33 -12.19 3.49 11.65
CA TYR A 33 -13.50 3.51 10.98
C TYR A 33 -14.30 2.22 11.14
N SER A 34 -13.69 1.06 10.88
CA SER A 34 -14.40 -0.22 10.79
C SER A 34 -13.59 -1.44 11.26
N GLU A 35 -12.32 -1.25 11.58
CA GLU A 35 -11.35 -2.31 11.92
C GLU A 35 -11.03 -3.31 10.81
N ARG A 36 -11.58 -3.13 9.61
CA ARG A 36 -11.49 -4.11 8.53
C ARG A 36 -10.67 -3.61 7.35
N LEU A 37 -9.57 -4.31 7.12
CA LEU A 37 -8.65 -4.14 5.99
C LEU A 37 -8.46 -5.50 5.30
N TYR A 38 -8.65 -5.55 3.99
CA TYR A 38 -8.50 -6.77 3.19
C TYR A 38 -7.47 -6.57 2.08
N ILE A 39 -6.67 -7.59 1.84
CA ILE A 39 -5.81 -7.69 0.65
C ILE A 39 -6.59 -8.45 -0.42
N PHE A 40 -6.61 -7.94 -1.65
CA PHE A 40 -7.24 -8.63 -2.77
C PHE A 40 -6.41 -8.46 -4.05
N GLY A 41 -6.98 -8.84 -5.20
CA GLY A 41 -6.34 -8.63 -6.49
C GLY A 41 -5.25 -9.64 -6.83
N SER A 42 -4.32 -9.24 -7.70
CA SER A 42 -3.31 -10.13 -8.28
C SER A 42 -2.26 -10.59 -7.26
N TYR A 43 -1.99 -9.78 -6.23
CA TYR A 43 -1.05 -10.10 -5.17
C TYR A 43 -1.48 -11.37 -4.41
N LEU A 44 -2.74 -11.45 -3.99
CA LEU A 44 -3.29 -12.61 -3.29
C LEU A 44 -3.36 -13.86 -4.18
N LYS A 45 -3.55 -13.69 -5.49
CA LYS A 45 -3.66 -14.79 -6.46
C LYS A 45 -2.32 -15.29 -6.99
N CYS A 46 -1.19 -14.72 -6.53
CA CYS A 46 0.14 -15.00 -7.06
C CYS A 46 0.28 -14.80 -8.58
N TYR A 47 -0.58 -13.96 -9.18
CA TYR A 47 -0.53 -13.58 -10.60
C TYR A 47 0.05 -12.17 -10.80
N TYR A 48 0.68 -11.63 -9.77
CA TYR A 48 1.30 -10.31 -9.83
C TYR A 48 2.64 -10.39 -10.56
N THR A 49 2.94 -9.38 -11.37
CA THR A 49 4.27 -9.15 -11.92
C THR A 49 5.05 -8.24 -10.98
N THR A 50 6.36 -8.14 -11.14
CA THR A 50 7.23 -7.22 -10.37
C THR A 50 6.89 -5.74 -10.54
N ALA A 51 6.04 -5.36 -11.50
CA ALA A 51 5.49 -4.02 -11.66
C ALA A 51 4.06 -3.86 -11.12
N SER A 52 3.47 -4.92 -10.56
CA SER A 52 2.10 -4.90 -10.04
C SER A 52 2.06 -4.26 -8.66
N GLY A 53 0.98 -3.50 -8.39
CA GLY A 53 0.69 -2.99 -7.06
C GLY A 53 0.06 -4.06 -6.15
N VAL A 54 -0.16 -3.69 -4.90
CA VAL A 54 -0.96 -4.48 -3.95
C VAL A 54 -2.31 -3.80 -3.76
N ASP A 55 -3.39 -4.53 -4.03
CA ASP A 55 -4.75 -4.03 -3.90
C ASP A 55 -5.26 -4.22 -2.45
N LEU A 56 -5.75 -3.13 -1.86
CA LEU A 56 -6.23 -3.08 -0.48
C LEU A 56 -7.64 -2.49 -0.40
N LEU A 57 -8.50 -3.09 0.40
CA LEU A 57 -9.87 -2.64 0.65
C LEU A 57 -10.04 -2.30 2.13
N ILE A 58 -10.53 -1.09 2.41
CA ILE A 58 -10.91 -0.64 3.75
C ILE A 58 -12.44 -0.54 3.77
N GLU A 59 -13.10 -1.19 4.74
CA GLU A 59 -14.53 -0.97 4.93
C GLU A 59 -14.76 0.40 5.58
N VAL A 60 -15.73 1.14 5.07
CA VAL A 60 -16.07 2.48 5.57
C VAL A 60 -17.58 2.52 5.83
N PRO A 61 -18.03 2.85 7.05
CA PRO A 61 -19.45 2.98 7.35
C PRO A 61 -20.12 4.05 6.48
N ASP A 62 -21.41 3.88 6.18
CA ASP A 62 -22.16 4.85 5.35
C ASP A 62 -22.25 6.25 5.98
N SER A 63 -22.09 6.35 7.30
CA SER A 63 -22.05 7.62 8.04
C SER A 63 -20.74 8.41 7.86
N VAL A 64 -19.72 7.82 7.24
CA VAL A 64 -18.40 8.41 7.06
C VAL A 64 -18.19 8.83 5.60
N ASP A 65 -17.64 10.03 5.40
CA ASP A 65 -17.31 10.54 4.07
C ASP A 65 -16.13 9.77 3.46
N ARG A 66 -16.39 9.00 2.40
CA ARG A 66 -15.39 8.17 1.71
C ARG A 66 -14.23 8.99 1.12
N PRO A 67 -14.47 10.13 0.44
CA PRO A 67 -13.41 11.05 0.01
C PRO A 67 -12.46 11.48 1.13
N GLN A 68 -12.96 11.79 2.33
CA GLN A 68 -12.10 12.09 3.48
C GLN A 68 -11.16 10.92 3.81
N VAL A 69 -11.68 9.70 3.89
CA VAL A 69 -10.87 8.50 4.20
C VAL A 69 -9.77 8.31 3.15
N LEU A 70 -10.10 8.47 1.86
CA LEU A 70 -9.12 8.41 0.77
C LEU A 70 -8.06 9.51 0.90
N HIS A 71 -8.43 10.70 1.33
CA HIS A 71 -7.49 11.80 1.52
C HIS A 71 -6.54 11.56 2.69
N GLU A 72 -7.03 10.98 3.79
CA GLU A 72 -6.19 10.53 4.91
C GLU A 72 -5.23 9.41 4.51
N ALA A 73 -5.72 8.40 3.77
CA ALA A 73 -4.89 7.33 3.23
C ALA A 73 -3.75 7.87 2.35
N ARG A 74 -4.07 8.81 1.45
CA ARG A 74 -3.07 9.48 0.61
C ARG A 74 -1.98 10.18 1.44
N ARG A 75 -2.37 10.92 2.48
CA ARG A 75 -1.42 11.64 3.35
C ARG A 75 -0.49 10.68 4.10
N LEU A 76 -1.03 9.54 4.56
CA LEU A 76 -0.23 8.50 5.22
C LEU A 76 0.85 7.96 4.27
N VAL A 77 0.45 7.57 3.07
CA VAL A 77 1.37 7.04 2.04
C VAL A 77 2.43 8.06 1.64
N GLN A 78 2.04 9.33 1.46
CA GLN A 78 2.99 10.41 1.12
C GLN A 78 4.05 10.62 2.20
N LYS A 79 3.67 10.68 3.48
CA LYS A 79 4.62 10.81 4.60
C LYS A 79 5.63 9.67 4.65
N MET A 80 5.19 8.45 4.31
CA MET A 80 6.08 7.28 4.28
C MET A 80 7.02 7.29 3.08
N GLY A 81 6.58 7.83 1.93
CA GLY A 81 7.40 7.98 0.73
C GLY A 81 8.45 9.10 0.81
N GLU A 82 8.18 10.16 1.56
CA GLU A 82 9.11 11.30 1.77
C GLU A 82 10.36 10.91 2.58
N SER A 83 10.34 9.81 3.34
CA SER A 83 11.49 9.31 4.11
C SER A 83 12.69 8.84 3.26
N LYS A 84 12.58 8.84 1.92
CA LYS A 84 13.67 8.46 1.00
C LYS A 84 14.31 9.63 0.23
N TYR A 85 13.83 10.86 0.42
CA TYR A 85 14.35 12.04 -0.29
C TYR A 85 14.51 13.26 0.63
N THR A 86 15.21 13.07 1.74
CA THR A 86 15.84 14.20 2.46
C THR A 86 17.20 14.45 1.80
N PHE A 87 17.32 15.54 1.05
CA PHE A 87 18.61 16.05 0.55
C PHE A 87 19.36 16.76 1.68
#